data_AF-A0AAV2BGK6-F1
#
_entry.id   AF-A0AAV2BGK6-F1
#
_cell.length_a   1.000
_cell.length_b   1.000
_cell.length_c   1.000
_cell.angle_alpha   90.00
_cell.angle_beta   90.00
_cell.angle_gamma   90.00
#
_symmetry.space_group_name_H-M   'P 1'
#
loop_
_entity.id
_entity.type
_entity.pdbx_description
1 polymer ?
#
loop_
_entity_poly.entity_id
_entity_poly.type
_entity_poly.pdbx_seq_one_letter_code
_entity_poly.pdbx_strand_id
1 'polypeptide(L)' 'MLWKSTTEIGVGVAKIPGQNKAYVVVNYRPAGNNNMPGEFERNVLPPQKKAVPDNSVNMRKNMNRR' A
#
# COMPACT_ATOMS: atom_id res chain seq x y z
N MET A 1 -3.75 0.48 3.52
CA MET A 1 -3.12 0.02 4.78
C MET A 1 -1.74 -0.55 4.45
N LEU A 2 -0.75 -0.39 5.34
CA LEU A 2 0.66 -0.67 5.04
C LEU A 2 1.26 -1.83 5.84
N TRP A 3 0.62 -2.26 6.95
CA TRP A 3 1.21 -3.19 7.90
C TRP A 3 1.44 -4.58 7.28
N LYS A 4 2.69 -4.88 6.90
CA LYS A 4 3.10 -6.06 6.12
C LYS A 4 2.57 -7.37 6.67
N SER A 5 2.57 -7.55 7.99
CA SER A 5 2.21 -8.82 8.62
C SER A 5 0.70 -9.03 8.76
N THR A 6 -0.13 -8.00 8.56
CA THR A 6 -1.59 -8.16 8.50
C THR A 6 -1.96 -8.88 7.21
N THR A 7 -2.65 -10.00 7.31
CA THR A 7 -2.97 -10.88 6.17
C THR A 7 -4.47 -11.03 5.92
N GLU A 8 -5.29 -10.72 6.93
CA GLU A 8 -6.74 -10.82 6.87
C GLU A 8 -7.38 -9.48 7.26
N ILE A 9 -8.47 -9.13 6.57
CA ILE A 9 -9.32 -8.00 6.95
C ILE A 9 -10.79 -8.42 6.97
N GLY A 10 -11.55 -7.85 7.90
CA GLY A 10 -13.00 -7.92 7.93
C GLY A 10 -13.58 -6.51 7.89
N VAL A 11 -14.58 -6.28 7.02
CA VAL A 11 -15.19 -4.96 6.82
C VAL A 11 -16.68 -5.03 7.12
N GLY A 12 -17.14 -4.22 8.08
CA GLY A 12 -18.55 -3.98 8.37
C GLY A 12 -18.96 -2.58 7.92
N VAL A 13 -20.13 -2.46 7.29
CA VAL A 13 -20.65 -1.18 6.81
C VAL A 13 -22.09 -1.01 7.28
N ALA A 14 -22.41 0.14 7.89
CA ALA A 14 -23.75 0.51 8.31
C ALA A 14 -24.12 1.89 7.76
N LYS A 15 -25.15 1.97 6.90
CA LYS A 15 -25.68 3.24 6.40
C LYS A 15 -26.54 3.92 7.47
N ILE A 16 -26.49 5.24 7.54
CA ILE A 16 -27.34 6.03 8.43
C ILE A 16 -28.65 6.33 7.67
N PRO A 17 -29.82 5.82 8.12
CA PRO A 17 -31.09 6.06 7.42
C PRO A 17 -31.38 7.56 7.27
N GLY A 18 -31.84 7.96 6.08
CA GLY A 18 -32.16 9.36 5.77
C GLY A 18 -30.94 10.28 5.62
N GLN A 19 -29.71 9.77 5.71
CA GLN A 19 -28.48 10.56 5.51
C GLN A 19 -27.60 9.94 4.42
N ASN A 20 -26.87 10.78 3.69
CA ASN A 20 -25.82 10.33 2.79
C ASN A 20 -24.50 10.06 3.56
N LYS A 21 -24.57 9.22 4.59
CA LYS A 21 -23.45 8.88 5.48
C LYS A 21 -23.49 7.40 5.85
N ALA A 22 -22.32 6.85 6.16
CA ALA A 22 -22.18 5.47 6.65
C ALA A 22 -21.06 5.38 7.70
N TYR A 23 -21.23 4.46 8.63
CA TYR A 23 -20.15 3.96 9.47
C TYR A 23 -19.48 2.79 8.79
N VAL A 24 -18.16 2.81 8.74
CA VAL A 24 -17.34 1.70 8.22
C VAL A 24 -16.40 1.29 9.34
N VAL A 25 -16.42 0.01 9.70
CA VAL A 25 -15.53 -0.59 10.68
C VAL A 25 -14.66 -1.61 9.96
N VAL A 26 -13.35 -1.54 10.18
CA VAL A 26 -12.41 -2.50 9.60
C VAL A 26 -11.60 -3.15 10.71
N ASN A 27 -11.64 -4.47 10.76
CA ASN A 27 -10.80 -5.29 11.63
C ASN A 27 -9.64 -5.88 10.82
N TYR A 28 -8.47 -5.95 11.44
CA TYR A 28 -7.21 -6.41 10.84
C TYR A 28 -6.64 -7.57 11.66
N ARG A 29 -6.23 -8.65 11.01
CA ARG A 29 -5.60 -9.81 11.67
C ARG A 29 -4.36 -10.28 10.90
N PRO A 30 -3.22 -10.53 11.57
CA PRO A 30 -2.86 -10.04 12.91
C PRO A 30 -2.98 -8.51 13.03
N ALA A 31 -3.18 -8.03 14.27
CA ALA A 31 -3.25 -6.59 14.54
C ALA A 31 -1.92 -5.92 14.24
N GLY A 32 -1.99 -4.73 13.64
CA GLY A 32 -0.82 -3.90 13.36
C GLY A 32 -0.58 -2.83 14.41
N ASN A 33 0.27 -1.86 14.07
CA ASN A 33 0.58 -0.69 14.91
C ASN A 33 1.11 -1.07 16.30
N ASN A 34 1.89 -2.14 16.36
CA ASN A 34 2.55 -2.57 17.58
C ASN A 34 3.76 -1.65 17.88
N ASN A 35 3.98 -1.30 19.15
CA ASN A 35 5.04 -0.42 19.60
C ASN A 35 6.34 -1.14 20.02
N MET A 36 6.44 -2.46 19.80
CA MET A 36 7.69 -3.19 20.03
C MET A 36 8.81 -2.71 19.09
N PRO A 37 10.08 -2.68 19.57
CA PRO A 37 11.21 -2.26 18.74
C PRO A 37 11.33 -3.02 17.41
N GLY A 38 11.55 -2.28 16.33
CA GLY A 38 11.72 -2.83 14.99
C GLY A 38 10.41 -3.20 14.26
N GLU A 39 9.24 -3.13 14.92
CA GLU A 39 7.97 -3.51 14.28
C GLU A 39 7.58 -2.58 13.14
N PHE A 40 7.86 -1.28 13.26
CA PHE A 40 7.56 -0.31 12.20
C PHE A 40 8.47 -0.52 10.99
N GLU A 41 9.76 -0.73 11.19
CA GLU A 41 10.71 -0.99 10.11
C GLU A 41 10.37 -2.28 9.36
N ARG A 42 9.91 -3.30 10.08
CA ARG A 42 9.49 -4.58 9.48
C ARG A 42 8.16 -4.48 8.72
N ASN A 43 7.22 -3.66 9.20
CA ASN A 43 5.85 -3.67 8.71
C ASN A 43 5.44 -2.44 7.90
N VAL A 44 6.15 -1.32 7.96
CA VAL A 44 5.84 -0.08 7.22
C VAL A 44 6.95 0.16 6.20
N LEU A 45 6.83 -0.51 5.06
CA LEU A 45 7.82 -0.45 4.00
C LEU A 45 7.72 0.87 3.21
N PRO A 46 8.84 1.39 2.69
CA PRO A 46 8.82 2.54 1.80
C PRO A 46 7.97 2.24 0.54
N PRO A 47 7.37 3.26 -0.07
CA PRO A 47 6.61 3.08 -1.31
C PRO A 47 7.51 2.46 -2.38
N GLN A 48 6.96 1.51 -3.13
CA GLN A 48 7.66 0.91 -4.25
C GLN A 48 7.98 2.00 -5.28
N LYS A 49 9.25 2.09 -5.71
CA LYS A 49 9.61 2.96 -6.83
C LYS A 49 8.83 2.46 -8.03
N LYS A 50 8.00 3.33 -8.63
CA LYS A 50 7.47 3.06 -9.97
C LYS A 50 8.68 2.78 -10.86
N ALA A 51 8.67 1.68 -11.60
CA ALA A 51 9.66 1.44 -12.62
C ALA A 51 9.58 2.63 -13.58
N VAL A 52 10.56 3.54 -13.51
CA VAL A 52 10.73 4.54 -14.55
C VAL A 52 11.13 3.72 -15.77
N PRO A 53 10.35 3.73 -16.87
CA PRO A 53 10.78 3.04 -18.07
C PRO A 53 12.12 3.66 -18.48
N ASP A 54 13.16 2.84 -18.48
CA ASP A 54 14.50 3.29 -18.83
C ASP A 54 14.57 3.56 -20.34
N ASN A 55 14.21 4.77 -20.73
CA ASN A 55 14.33 5.25 -22.11
C ASN A 55 15.79 5.38 -22.57
N SER A 56 16.78 5.20 -21.67
CA SER A 56 18.20 5.27 -22.05
C SER A 56 18.60 4.12 -22.98
N VAL A 57 17.92 2.97 -22.90
CA VAL A 57 18.15 1.83 -23.80
C VAL A 57 17.76 2.19 -25.24
N ASN A 58 16.64 2.88 -25.44
CA ASN A 58 16.18 3.31 -26.76
C ASN A 58 17.04 4.44 -27.35
N MET A 59 17.52 5.36 -26.49
CA MET A 59 18.40 6.45 -26.91
C MET A 59 19.79 5.96 -27.34
N ARG A 60 20.38 5.00 -26.61
CA ARG A 60 21.64 4.32 -27.00
C ARG A 60 21.50 3.58 -28.34
N LYS A 61 20.36 2.93 -28.57
CA LYS A 61 20.09 2.19 -29.81
C LYS A 61 19.96 3.10 -31.04
N ASN A 62 19.46 4.33 -30.86
CA ASN A 62 19.36 5.32 -31.93
C ASN A 62 20.70 6.02 -32.23
N MET A 63 21.58 6.14 -31.23
CA MET A 63 22.92 6.71 -31.41
C MET A 63 23.83 5.75 -32.22
N ASN A 64 23.69 4.44 -32.00
CA ASN A 64 24.43 3.40 -32.74
C ASN A 64 23.82 3.06 -34.12
N ARG A 65 22.82 3.82 -34.57
CA ARG A 65 22.18 3.67 -35.89
C ARG A 65 22.55 4.79 -36.87
N ARG A 66 23.53 5.63 -36.51
CA ARG A 66 24.13 6.63 -37.39
C ARG A 66 25.53 6.19 -37.81
#